data_AF-A0A7V3PYE1-F1
#
_entry.id   AF-A0A7V3PYE1-F1
#
_cell.length_a   1.000
_cell.length_b   1.000
_cell.length_c   1.000
_cell.angle_alpha   90.00
_cell.angle_beta   90.00
_cell.angle_gamma   90.00
#
_symmetry.space_group_name_H-M   'P 1'
#
loop_
_entity.id
_entity.type
_entity.pdbx_description
1 polymer ?
#
loop_
_entity_poly.entity_id
_entity_poly.type
_entity_poly.pdbx_seq_one_letter_code
_entity_poly.pdbx_strand_id
1 'polypeptide(L)'
;MNRLFFGLLGNKVAAGRRVSILAVCSIFFSIFFLGLGWARPKPKVFIRTLKNKHYELIVEGKPYFIQGVCYNPIPIGKNHEYDWWSDPARPWMVDGRLMKDMGVNTIRIYQVGQNPESVRQVIRDLYQNFGIRVILGHWLGFWEYPCPLYGDKDFQARIKQEFLDMVKAYKDEPGLLLWILGNENNYSCAGMVNPWSTPEIDKEPDPIKQKQMRFELYYSFVNSLAQEIHKIDPNHPVALGNGELIGLEVANKVCPDVDAVATIIYRGKTFGNLFNSLRATFDRPLIISEFGADCYDAYLNKEDQNMQAFFLESQWSQIFNNRARDKNGAGNCLGGTMFEWTDEWWKHKEYDPDGWSVHDAESFWSNGSYYFDIQAPRNMNM
;
A
#
# COMPACT_ATOMS: atom_id res chain seq x y z
N MET A 1 69.36 -15.23 -56.71
CA MET A 1 69.21 -16.31 -57.71
C MET A 1 67.84 -16.19 -58.35
N ASN A 2 67.81 -15.94 -59.67
CA ASN A 2 66.76 -16.27 -60.67
C ASN A 2 65.29 -15.89 -60.39
N ARG A 3 64.47 -15.32 -61.28
CA ARG A 3 64.45 -15.00 -62.72
C ARG A 3 63.22 -14.06 -62.90
N LEU A 4 63.32 -12.95 -63.64
CA LEU A 4 62.78 -12.73 -65.01
C LEU A 4 61.30 -13.17 -65.20
N PHE A 5 60.34 -12.24 -65.34
CA PHE A 5 59.94 -11.41 -66.52
C PHE A 5 58.76 -12.03 -67.28
N PHE A 6 57.72 -11.22 -67.53
CA PHE A 6 56.75 -11.16 -68.66
C PHE A 6 55.52 -10.38 -68.13
N GLY A 7 54.98 -9.32 -68.71
CA GLY A 7 55.07 -8.77 -70.06
C GLY A 7 53.65 -8.45 -70.56
N LEU A 8 53.48 -7.29 -71.22
CA LEU A 8 52.33 -6.78 -72.01
C LEU A 8 51.31 -5.90 -71.26
N LEU A 9 51.31 -4.56 -71.42
CA LEU A 9 50.89 -3.70 -72.56
C LEU A 9 49.39 -3.77 -72.91
N GLY A 10 48.70 -2.64 -72.77
CA GLY A 10 47.40 -2.41 -73.40
C GLY A 10 46.62 -1.16 -72.94
N ASN A 11 46.88 -0.03 -73.61
CA ASN A 11 45.98 1.11 -73.92
C ASN A 11 45.19 1.84 -72.79
N LYS A 12 45.56 3.09 -72.47
CA LYS A 12 45.05 4.37 -73.05
C LYS A 12 43.52 4.54 -72.97
N VAL A 13 43.05 5.54 -72.20
CA VAL A 13 42.40 6.78 -72.69
C VAL A 13 41.85 7.64 -71.52
N ALA A 14 42.20 8.93 -71.60
CA ALA A 14 41.53 10.17 -71.16
C ALA A 14 40.92 10.35 -69.75
N ALA A 15 41.61 11.20 -69.00
CA ALA A 15 41.15 12.45 -68.36
C ALA A 15 39.62 12.69 -68.18
N GLY A 16 39.23 12.88 -66.92
CA GLY A 16 37.96 13.51 -66.53
C GLY A 16 37.93 13.85 -65.04
N ARG A 17 37.97 15.16 -64.72
CA ARG A 17 37.80 15.73 -63.38
C ARG A 17 36.65 15.07 -62.60
N ARG A 18 36.91 14.63 -61.36
CA ARG A 18 35.88 14.51 -60.31
C ARG A 18 36.45 14.95 -58.97
N VAL A 19 36.34 16.24 -58.70
CA VAL A 19 36.20 16.76 -57.34
C VAL A 19 34.76 16.48 -56.91
N SER A 20 34.55 16.18 -55.64
CA SER A 20 33.25 16.24 -54.92
C SER A 20 32.33 15.02 -54.95
N ILE A 21 32.74 13.88 -54.38
CA ILE A 21 31.80 12.97 -53.68
C ILE A 21 32.49 12.40 -52.42
N LEU A 22 32.71 13.24 -51.40
CA LEU A 22 33.08 12.78 -50.05
C LEU A 22 32.31 13.51 -48.94
N ALA A 23 31.20 14.19 -49.29
CA ALA A 23 30.41 14.99 -48.34
C ALA A 23 28.93 14.61 -48.25
N VAL A 24 28.48 13.50 -48.86
CA VAL A 24 27.05 13.12 -48.86
C VAL A 24 26.75 11.84 -48.06
N CYS A 25 27.75 11.00 -47.77
CA CYS A 25 27.52 9.78 -46.97
C CYS A 25 27.64 9.97 -45.45
N SER A 26 28.29 11.04 -44.98
CA SER A 26 28.46 11.30 -43.53
C SER A 26 27.30 12.06 -42.89
N ILE A 27 26.41 12.65 -43.71
CA ILE A 27 25.24 13.40 -43.22
C ILE A 27 24.01 12.49 -43.10
N PHE A 28 23.95 11.38 -43.85
CA PHE A 28 22.83 10.44 -43.78
C PHE A 28 22.89 9.45 -42.59
N PHE A 29 24.06 9.25 -41.97
CA PHE A 29 24.18 8.42 -40.76
C PHE A 29 23.99 9.19 -39.45
N SER A 30 23.99 10.53 -39.51
CA SER A 30 23.93 11.39 -38.33
C SER A 30 22.49 11.83 -37.96
N ILE A 31 21.50 11.54 -38.81
CA ILE A 31 20.10 11.97 -38.61
C ILE A 31 19.23 10.85 -38.02
N PHE A 32 19.71 9.60 -37.93
CA PHE A 32 18.90 8.50 -37.37
C PHE A 32 18.93 8.36 -35.84
N PHE A 33 19.75 9.14 -35.13
CA PHE A 33 19.86 9.08 -33.66
C PHE A 33 19.15 10.21 -32.90
N LEU A 34 18.52 11.17 -33.60
CA LEU A 34 17.88 12.34 -32.98
C LEU A 34 16.39 12.18 -32.69
N GLY A 35 15.80 11.00 -32.94
CA GLY A 35 14.36 10.75 -32.80
C GLY A 35 13.94 9.76 -31.71
N LEU A 36 14.89 9.12 -31.01
CA LEU A 36 14.57 8.29 -29.84
C LEU A 36 14.56 9.21 -28.63
N GLY A 37 13.43 9.89 -28.42
CA GLY A 37 13.15 10.49 -27.12
C GLY A 37 13.41 9.42 -26.06
N TRP A 38 14.31 9.69 -25.12
CA TRP A 38 14.58 8.80 -24.01
C TRP A 38 13.27 8.66 -23.24
N ALA A 39 12.51 7.62 -23.53
CA ALA A 39 11.34 7.27 -22.75
C ALA A 39 11.84 7.12 -21.32
N ARG A 40 11.30 7.93 -20.40
CA ARG A 40 11.65 7.80 -18.99
C ARG A 40 11.46 6.32 -18.61
N PRO A 41 12.44 5.68 -17.94
CA PRO A 41 12.27 4.31 -17.48
C PRO A 41 10.99 4.27 -16.65
N LYS A 42 10.16 3.24 -16.87
CA LYS A 42 8.92 3.09 -16.13
C LYS A 42 9.24 2.94 -14.64
N PRO A 43 8.38 3.45 -13.74
CA PRO A 43 8.48 3.19 -12.31
C PRO A 43 8.64 1.69 -12.01
N LYS A 44 9.33 1.36 -10.91
CA LYS A 44 9.49 -0.04 -10.45
C LYS A 44 8.14 -0.67 -10.13
N VAL A 45 7.27 0.07 -9.45
CA VAL A 45 5.90 -0.29 -9.14
C VAL A 45 4.97 0.82 -9.64
N PHE A 46 3.93 0.46 -10.38
CA PHE A 46 2.93 1.43 -10.83
C PHE A 46 1.59 0.77 -11.08
N ILE A 47 0.52 1.57 -11.07
CA ILE A 47 -0.82 1.11 -11.40
C ILE A 47 -1.12 1.45 -12.86
N ARG A 48 -1.56 0.45 -13.61
CA ARG A 48 -1.94 0.57 -15.02
C ARG A 48 -3.46 0.52 -15.16
N THR A 49 -4.03 1.57 -15.76
CA THR A 49 -5.42 1.53 -16.24
C THR A 49 -5.50 0.82 -17.59
N LEU A 50 -6.28 -0.25 -17.66
CA LEU A 50 -6.55 -1.01 -18.88
C LEU A 50 -7.60 -0.30 -19.76
N LYS A 51 -7.72 -0.74 -21.03
CA LYS A 51 -8.69 -0.14 -21.98
C LYS A 51 -10.14 -0.21 -21.49
N ASN A 52 -10.49 -1.23 -20.72
CA ASN A 52 -11.81 -1.40 -20.10
C ASN A 52 -11.96 -0.65 -18.77
N LYS A 53 -11.02 0.26 -18.44
CA LYS A 53 -10.96 1.03 -17.19
C LYS A 53 -10.72 0.19 -15.93
N HIS A 54 -10.28 -1.06 -16.05
CA HIS A 54 -9.82 -1.85 -14.90
C HIS A 54 -8.43 -1.37 -14.47
N TYR A 55 -8.09 -1.54 -13.19
CA TYR A 55 -6.81 -1.17 -12.62
C TYR A 55 -5.97 -2.41 -12.31
N GLU A 56 -4.73 -2.44 -12.79
CA GLU A 56 -3.80 -3.54 -12.61
C GLU A 56 -2.50 -3.02 -12.01
N LEU A 57 -2.09 -3.56 -10.85
CA LEU A 57 -0.81 -3.25 -10.26
C LEU A 57 0.30 -3.97 -11.03
N ILE A 58 1.34 -3.24 -11.40
CA ILE A 58 2.51 -3.74 -12.14
C ILE A 58 3.74 -3.57 -11.27
N VAL A 59 4.47 -4.66 -11.08
CA VAL A 59 5.72 -4.71 -10.32
C VAL A 59 6.79 -5.30 -11.22
N GLU A 60 7.89 -4.58 -11.43
CA GLU A 60 9.02 -5.01 -12.28
C GLU A 60 8.56 -5.48 -13.68
N GLY A 61 7.55 -4.80 -14.23
CA GLY A 61 7.00 -5.08 -15.56
C GLY A 61 5.98 -6.21 -15.62
N LYS A 62 5.66 -6.89 -14.52
CA LYS A 62 4.70 -8.00 -14.45
C LYS A 62 3.45 -7.62 -13.66
N PRO A 63 2.25 -8.12 -14.03
CA PRO A 63 1.07 -8.00 -13.19
C PRO A 63 1.32 -8.59 -11.80
N TYR A 64 0.87 -7.87 -10.79
CA TYR A 64 0.98 -8.25 -9.38
C TYR A 64 -0.39 -8.12 -8.72
N PHE A 65 -0.76 -9.12 -7.93
CA PHE A 65 -1.99 -9.10 -7.14
C PHE A 65 -1.62 -9.33 -5.68
N ILE A 66 -2.06 -8.44 -4.80
CA ILE A 66 -1.67 -8.46 -3.40
C ILE A 66 -2.42 -9.60 -2.70
N GLN A 67 -1.65 -10.61 -2.29
CA GLN A 67 -2.10 -11.70 -1.43
C GLN A 67 -1.30 -11.59 -0.15
N GLY A 68 -1.79 -10.77 0.77
CA GLY A 68 -0.99 -10.39 1.92
C GLY A 68 -1.67 -10.57 3.27
N VAL A 69 -0.91 -10.20 4.29
CA VAL A 69 -1.31 -10.22 5.70
C VAL A 69 -0.84 -8.94 6.38
N CYS A 70 -1.59 -8.45 7.35
CA CYS A 70 -1.08 -7.49 8.34
C CYS A 70 -0.08 -8.21 9.23
N TYR A 71 1.03 -7.53 9.56
CA TYR A 71 2.15 -8.19 10.23
C TYR A 71 2.71 -7.32 11.36
N ASN A 72 2.59 -7.82 12.58
CA ASN A 72 3.11 -7.21 13.79
C ASN A 72 3.48 -8.33 14.80
N PRO A 73 4.62 -9.02 14.63
CA PRO A 73 4.97 -10.25 15.35
C PRO A 73 5.43 -9.97 16.78
N ILE A 74 4.54 -9.39 17.60
CA ILE A 74 4.82 -9.09 19.00
C ILE A 74 4.81 -10.41 19.79
N PRO A 75 5.90 -10.76 20.49
CA PRO A 75 5.95 -12.00 21.24
C PRO A 75 5.05 -11.92 22.49
N ILE A 76 4.59 -13.08 22.94
CA ILE A 76 3.79 -13.22 24.16
C ILE A 76 4.51 -12.55 25.35
N GLY A 77 3.75 -11.80 26.15
CA GLY A 77 4.26 -11.03 27.29
C GLY A 77 4.86 -9.67 26.93
N LYS A 78 4.70 -9.22 25.68
CA LYS A 78 5.08 -7.87 25.21
C LYS A 78 3.87 -7.13 24.65
N ASN A 79 3.99 -5.81 24.54
CA ASN A 79 2.97 -4.93 23.97
C ASN A 79 3.42 -4.32 22.62
N HIS A 80 2.61 -3.42 22.07
CA HIS A 80 2.87 -2.72 20.81
C HIS A 80 4.18 -1.89 20.76
N GLU A 81 4.81 -1.63 21.89
CA GLU A 81 6.07 -0.88 21.96
C GLU A 81 7.32 -1.76 21.72
N TYR A 82 7.14 -3.09 21.66
CA TYR A 82 8.26 -4.02 21.49
C TYR A 82 8.93 -3.86 20.12
N ASP A 83 10.24 -3.61 20.14
CA ASP A 83 11.07 -3.50 18.93
C ASP A 83 11.38 -4.88 18.33
N TRP A 84 10.39 -5.49 17.68
CA TRP A 84 10.56 -6.76 16.99
C TRP A 84 11.51 -6.66 15.80
N TRP A 85 11.79 -5.47 15.27
CA TRP A 85 12.71 -5.26 14.13
C TRP A 85 14.15 -5.64 14.48
N SER A 86 14.52 -5.45 15.75
CA SER A 86 15.86 -5.75 16.27
C SER A 86 15.88 -7.03 17.12
N ASP A 87 14.79 -7.80 17.12
CA ASP A 87 14.70 -9.04 17.90
C ASP A 87 15.75 -10.05 17.41
N PRO A 88 16.66 -10.54 18.29
CA PRO A 88 17.67 -11.53 17.93
C PRO A 88 17.08 -12.86 17.47
N ALA A 89 15.84 -13.19 17.84
CA ALA A 89 15.12 -14.37 17.34
C ALA A 89 14.71 -14.23 15.87
N ARG A 90 14.70 -13.00 15.32
CA ARG A 90 14.35 -12.68 13.93
C ARG A 90 13.03 -13.35 13.50
N PRO A 91 11.89 -13.06 14.16
CA PRO A 91 10.62 -13.76 13.91
C PRO A 91 10.22 -13.79 12.43
N TRP A 92 10.50 -12.71 11.69
CA TRP A 92 10.25 -12.60 10.25
C TRP A 92 10.96 -13.65 9.38
N MET A 93 12.03 -14.28 9.87
CA MET A 93 12.70 -15.37 9.16
C MET A 93 11.95 -16.70 9.27
N VAL A 94 11.28 -16.93 10.39
CA VAL A 94 10.41 -18.10 10.60
C VAL A 94 9.09 -17.85 9.88
N ASP A 95 8.46 -16.72 10.19
CA ASP A 95 7.16 -16.34 9.64
C ASP A 95 7.21 -16.17 8.13
N GLY A 96 8.27 -15.55 7.58
CA GLY A 96 8.43 -15.39 6.13
C GLY A 96 8.49 -16.72 5.38
N ARG A 97 8.99 -17.79 6.00
CA ARG A 97 8.94 -19.15 5.42
C ARG A 97 7.52 -19.69 5.41
N LEU A 98 6.81 -19.60 6.53
CA LEU A 98 5.42 -20.06 6.65
C LEU A 98 4.49 -19.29 5.71
N MET A 99 4.65 -17.97 5.65
CA MET A 99 3.96 -17.08 4.71
C MET A 99 4.20 -17.51 3.26
N LYS A 100 5.44 -17.79 2.88
CA LYS A 100 5.78 -18.27 1.54
C LYS A 100 5.10 -19.62 1.23
N ASP A 101 5.12 -20.55 2.18
CA ASP A 101 4.50 -21.86 2.03
C ASP A 101 2.97 -21.74 1.88
N MET A 102 2.34 -20.75 2.54
CA MET A 102 0.93 -20.40 2.39
C MET A 102 0.61 -19.65 1.08
N GLY A 103 1.62 -19.11 0.39
CA GLY A 103 1.47 -18.34 -0.85
C GLY A 103 1.28 -16.83 -0.63
N VAL A 104 1.57 -16.32 0.57
CA VAL A 104 1.63 -14.88 0.84
C VAL A 104 2.77 -14.25 0.07
N ASN A 105 2.49 -13.12 -0.57
CA ASN A 105 3.48 -12.35 -1.33
C ASN A 105 3.74 -10.96 -0.78
N THR A 106 2.93 -10.48 0.18
CA THR A 106 3.01 -9.12 0.68
C THR A 106 2.68 -9.07 2.17
N ILE A 107 3.42 -8.26 2.94
CA ILE A 107 3.01 -7.87 4.30
C ILE A 107 2.66 -6.39 4.35
N ARG A 108 1.76 -6.02 5.26
CA ARG A 108 1.47 -4.62 5.60
C ARG A 108 2.02 -4.30 6.99
N ILE A 109 2.76 -3.20 7.05
CA ILE A 109 3.31 -2.61 8.26
C ILE A 109 2.68 -1.23 8.47
N TYR A 110 2.20 -0.95 9.67
CA TYR A 110 1.54 0.32 9.98
C TYR A 110 2.49 1.46 10.32
N GLN A 111 3.62 1.12 10.96
CA GLN A 111 4.66 2.04 11.37
C GLN A 111 5.99 1.30 11.35
N VAL A 112 7.03 1.97 10.84
CA VAL A 112 8.39 1.42 10.83
C VAL A 112 9.03 1.50 12.21
N GLY A 113 9.95 0.58 12.51
CA GLY A 113 10.78 0.61 13.70
C GLY A 113 11.72 1.82 13.75
N GLN A 114 12.24 2.13 14.94
CA GLN A 114 13.07 3.30 15.18
C GLN A 114 14.45 3.22 14.52
N ASN A 115 15.00 2.01 14.35
CA ASN A 115 16.30 1.79 13.72
C ASN A 115 16.14 1.52 12.20
N PRO A 116 16.56 2.45 11.32
CA PRO A 116 16.35 2.27 9.89
C PRO A 116 17.12 1.10 9.29
N GLU A 117 18.24 0.68 9.87
CA GLU A 117 18.98 -0.47 9.35
C GLU A 117 18.29 -1.79 9.71
N SER A 118 17.73 -1.91 10.92
CA SER A 118 16.90 -3.06 11.29
C SER A 118 15.69 -3.18 10.34
N VAL A 119 15.02 -2.06 10.05
CA VAL A 119 13.89 -2.03 9.11
C VAL A 119 14.32 -2.45 7.69
N ARG A 120 15.43 -1.92 7.18
CA ARG A 120 15.99 -2.33 5.88
C ARG A 120 16.32 -3.82 5.84
N GLN A 121 16.92 -4.35 6.92
CA GLN A 121 17.27 -5.76 7.00
C GLN A 121 16.02 -6.64 6.92
N VAL A 122 14.95 -6.32 7.65
CA VAL A 122 13.67 -7.05 7.59
C VAL A 122 13.09 -7.03 6.17
N ILE A 123 13.02 -5.86 5.53
CA ILE A 123 12.50 -5.72 4.15
C ILE A 123 13.32 -6.59 3.18
N ARG A 124 14.65 -6.54 3.28
CA ARG A 124 15.55 -7.33 2.43
C ARG A 124 15.43 -8.82 2.69
N ASP A 125 15.35 -9.24 3.95
CA ASP A 125 15.22 -10.64 4.34
C ASP A 125 13.93 -11.24 3.78
N LEU A 126 12.80 -10.54 3.97
CA LEU A 126 11.50 -10.98 3.46
C LEU A 126 11.52 -11.08 1.93
N TYR A 127 12.09 -10.07 1.27
CA TYR A 127 12.12 -10.03 -0.18
C TYR A 127 13.07 -11.08 -0.78
N GLN A 128 14.30 -11.15 -0.33
CA GLN A 128 15.34 -11.99 -0.94
C GLN A 128 15.14 -13.48 -0.64
N ASN A 129 14.72 -13.81 0.58
CA ASN A 129 14.58 -15.21 0.99
C ASN A 129 13.21 -15.79 0.61
N PHE A 130 12.17 -14.95 0.64
CA PHE A 130 10.79 -15.42 0.53
C PHE A 130 10.01 -14.81 -0.64
N GLY A 131 10.54 -13.78 -1.31
CA GLY A 131 9.84 -13.08 -2.38
C GLY A 131 8.70 -12.19 -1.87
N ILE A 132 8.65 -11.94 -0.55
CA ILE A 132 7.60 -11.19 0.12
C ILE A 132 7.95 -9.71 0.07
N ARG A 133 7.01 -8.89 -0.43
CA ARG A 133 7.14 -7.43 -0.46
C ARG A 133 6.48 -6.77 0.74
N VAL A 134 6.81 -5.51 0.96
CA VAL A 134 6.36 -4.76 2.13
C VAL A 134 5.59 -3.52 1.70
N ILE A 135 4.38 -3.38 2.22
CA ILE A 135 3.63 -2.13 2.21
C ILE A 135 4.00 -1.37 3.49
N LEU A 136 4.56 -0.16 3.35
CA LEU A 136 4.93 0.68 4.49
C LEU A 136 3.88 1.77 4.72
N GLY A 137 3.31 1.77 5.92
CA GLY A 137 2.36 2.77 6.41
C GLY A 137 2.99 3.81 7.33
N HIS A 138 2.20 4.84 7.63
CA HIS A 138 2.45 5.80 8.71
C HIS A 138 1.10 6.20 9.31
N TRP A 139 1.01 6.28 10.65
CA TRP A 139 -0.25 6.59 11.32
C TRP A 139 -0.77 8.01 11.09
N LEU A 140 0.06 8.91 10.57
CA LEU A 140 -0.24 10.35 10.43
C LEU A 140 -0.72 10.99 11.75
N GLY A 141 -0.15 10.55 12.88
CA GLY A 141 -0.48 11.03 14.21
C GLY A 141 -1.80 10.50 14.78
N PHE A 142 -2.44 9.49 14.18
CA PHE A 142 -3.73 8.97 14.62
C PHE A 142 -3.79 8.60 16.11
N TRP A 143 -2.70 8.05 16.63
CA TRP A 143 -2.54 7.60 18.01
C TRP A 143 -1.79 8.58 18.92
N GLU A 144 -1.49 9.80 18.44
CA GLU A 144 -0.79 10.79 19.26
C GLU A 144 -1.72 11.45 20.28
N TYR A 145 -1.12 11.86 21.42
CA TYR A 145 -1.75 12.69 22.43
C TYR A 145 -0.99 14.03 22.58
N PRO A 146 -1.65 15.19 22.51
CA PRO A 146 -3.08 15.38 22.23
C PRO A 146 -3.49 14.85 20.85
N CYS A 147 -4.79 14.54 20.68
CA CYS A 147 -5.38 13.92 19.49
C CYS A 147 -4.88 14.56 18.18
N PRO A 148 -4.84 13.80 17.06
CA PRO A 148 -4.37 14.32 15.78
C PRO A 148 -5.13 15.59 15.38
N LEU A 149 -4.39 16.67 15.11
CA LEU A 149 -4.97 17.98 14.80
C LEU A 149 -4.61 18.40 13.37
N TYR A 150 -5.31 17.87 12.38
CA TYR A 150 -5.03 18.18 10.97
C TYR A 150 -5.37 19.62 10.57
N GLY A 151 -6.01 20.42 11.42
CA GLY A 151 -6.20 21.86 11.20
C GLY A 151 -4.97 22.71 11.57
N ASP A 152 -4.04 22.15 12.35
CA ASP A 152 -2.86 22.86 12.83
C ASP A 152 -1.67 22.72 11.87
N LYS A 153 -1.00 23.85 11.59
CA LYS A 153 0.09 23.88 10.59
C LYS A 153 1.40 23.29 11.10
N ASP A 154 1.67 23.39 12.39
CA ASP A 154 2.89 22.83 12.98
C ASP A 154 2.77 21.31 13.06
N PHE A 155 1.59 20.79 13.44
CA PHE A 155 1.24 19.38 13.37
C PHE A 155 1.38 18.84 11.94
N GLN A 156 0.76 19.50 10.94
CA GLN A 156 0.91 19.12 9.53
C GLN A 156 2.38 19.09 9.10
N ALA A 157 3.17 20.11 9.46
CA ALA A 157 4.58 20.20 9.09
C ALA A 157 5.42 19.07 9.70
N ARG A 158 5.19 18.76 10.98
CA ARG A 158 5.88 17.66 11.68
C ARG A 158 5.55 16.30 11.08
N ILE A 159 4.26 15.95 10.96
CA ILE A 159 3.82 14.67 10.38
C ILE A 159 4.31 14.53 8.94
N LYS A 160 4.30 15.63 8.17
CA LYS A 160 4.88 15.66 6.83
C LYS A 160 6.36 15.32 6.85
N GLN A 161 7.13 15.96 7.72
CA GLN A 161 8.57 15.73 7.82
C GLN A 161 8.87 14.26 8.20
N GLU A 162 8.17 13.71 9.19
CA GLU A 162 8.31 12.31 9.62
C GLU A 162 8.07 11.33 8.46
N PHE A 163 6.97 11.50 7.71
CA PHE A 163 6.69 10.64 6.55
C PHE A 163 7.74 10.81 5.45
N LEU A 164 8.11 12.05 5.11
CA LEU A 164 9.10 12.29 4.06
C LEU A 164 10.47 11.71 4.40
N ASP A 165 10.83 11.67 5.69
CA ASP A 165 12.07 11.04 6.14
C ASP A 165 11.98 9.51 6.07
N MET A 166 10.83 8.91 6.40
CA MET A 166 10.56 7.50 6.14
C MET A 166 10.71 7.16 4.65
N VAL A 167 10.13 7.96 3.75
CA VAL A 167 10.22 7.74 2.30
C VAL A 167 11.67 7.81 1.82
N LYS A 168 12.42 8.84 2.23
CA LYS A 168 13.84 8.95 1.89
C LYS A 168 14.66 7.76 2.39
N ALA A 169 14.31 7.20 3.55
CA ALA A 169 15.03 6.09 4.14
C ALA A 169 14.82 4.75 3.41
N TYR A 170 13.65 4.51 2.81
CA TYR A 170 13.29 3.18 2.29
C TYR A 170 12.84 3.12 0.82
N LYS A 171 12.66 4.24 0.12
CA LYS A 171 12.22 4.25 -1.30
C LYS A 171 13.08 3.40 -2.26
N ASP A 172 14.33 3.15 -1.91
CA ASP A 172 15.26 2.40 -2.76
C ASP A 172 15.36 0.92 -2.37
N GLU A 173 14.65 0.48 -1.31
CA GLU A 173 14.63 -0.91 -0.89
C GLU A 173 13.88 -1.80 -1.90
N PRO A 174 14.49 -2.92 -2.36
CA PRO A 174 13.92 -3.72 -3.45
C PRO A 174 12.64 -4.47 -3.07
N GLY A 175 12.39 -4.65 -1.76
CA GLY A 175 11.17 -5.26 -1.23
C GLY A 175 10.00 -4.30 -1.04
N LEU A 176 10.19 -2.99 -1.21
CA LEU A 176 9.11 -2.01 -1.05
C LEU A 176 8.07 -2.17 -2.17
N LEU A 177 6.78 -2.20 -1.81
CA LEU A 177 5.69 -2.27 -2.77
C LEU A 177 5.05 -0.90 -3.02
N LEU A 178 4.54 -0.27 -1.96
CA LEU A 178 3.85 1.02 -2.01
C LEU A 178 3.77 1.63 -0.60
N TRP A 179 3.37 2.89 -0.55
CA TRP A 179 3.16 3.67 0.67
C TRP A 179 1.67 3.75 1.02
N ILE A 180 1.31 3.62 2.29
CA ILE A 180 -0.04 3.94 2.78
C ILE A 180 0.01 5.15 3.72
N LEU A 181 -0.75 6.19 3.39
CA LEU A 181 -0.93 7.41 4.19
C LEU A 181 -2.11 7.22 5.14
N GLY A 182 -1.84 7.03 6.44
CA GLY A 182 -2.86 6.83 7.47
C GLY A 182 -3.36 5.40 7.57
N ASN A 183 -4.30 5.18 8.47
CA ASN A 183 -5.01 3.92 8.66
C ASN A 183 -6.52 4.14 8.56
N GLU A 184 -7.09 4.79 9.58
CA GLU A 184 -8.53 5.08 9.69
C GLU A 184 -8.78 6.48 10.25
N ASN A 185 -7.87 7.41 9.93
CA ASN A 185 -7.87 8.79 10.41
C ASN A 185 -9.16 9.55 10.05
N ASN A 186 -9.89 9.07 9.04
CA ASN A 186 -11.19 9.56 8.63
C ASN A 186 -12.26 9.37 9.74
N TYR A 187 -12.10 8.42 10.67
CA TYR A 187 -12.98 8.30 11.85
C TYR A 187 -12.79 9.45 12.84
N SER A 188 -11.58 10.01 12.98
CA SER A 188 -11.36 11.25 13.74
C SER A 188 -12.04 12.44 13.09
N CYS A 189 -11.99 12.51 11.76
CA CYS A 189 -12.72 13.53 11.01
C CYS A 189 -14.24 13.38 11.16
N ALA A 190 -14.73 12.14 11.24
CA ALA A 190 -16.12 11.82 11.51
C ALA A 190 -16.56 12.11 12.96
N GLY A 191 -15.61 12.35 13.87
CA GLY A 191 -15.86 12.56 15.30
C GLY A 191 -16.14 11.26 16.07
N MET A 192 -15.76 10.11 15.53
CA MET A 192 -16.01 8.79 16.13
C MET A 192 -14.87 8.32 17.05
N VAL A 193 -13.62 8.65 16.70
CA VAL A 193 -12.40 8.22 17.43
C VAL A 193 -11.43 9.39 17.48
N ASN A 194 -10.88 9.75 18.65
CA ASN A 194 -9.93 10.86 18.80
C ASN A 194 -10.41 12.17 18.11
N PRO A 195 -11.58 12.72 18.51
CA PRO A 195 -12.16 13.89 17.85
C PRO A 195 -11.29 15.14 18.04
N TRP A 196 -11.26 16.00 17.02
CA TRP A 196 -10.51 17.25 17.01
C TRP A 196 -11.32 18.37 16.36
N SER A 197 -10.93 19.63 16.57
CA SER A 197 -11.57 20.80 15.97
C SER A 197 -10.60 21.97 15.82
N THR A 198 -11.04 23.05 15.17
CA THR A 198 -10.34 24.35 15.13
C THR A 198 -11.30 25.47 15.51
N PRO A 199 -10.82 26.67 15.89
CA PRO A 199 -11.69 27.82 16.16
C PRO A 199 -12.64 28.17 15.00
N GLU A 200 -12.26 27.89 13.75
CA GLU A 200 -13.11 28.08 12.57
C GLU A 200 -14.21 27.02 12.49
N ILE A 201 -13.91 25.76 12.77
CA ILE A 201 -14.90 24.67 12.81
C ILE A 201 -15.89 24.90 13.95
N ASP A 202 -15.40 25.33 15.13
CA ASP A 202 -16.24 25.57 16.31
C ASP A 202 -17.23 26.73 16.11
N LYS A 203 -16.94 27.65 15.19
CA LYS A 203 -17.85 28.75 14.81
C LYS A 203 -18.95 28.33 13.83
N GLU A 204 -18.81 27.20 13.15
CA GLU A 204 -19.84 26.69 12.23
C GLU A 204 -20.96 26.01 13.01
N PRO A 205 -22.21 26.52 12.98
CA PRO A 205 -23.31 25.96 13.77
C PRO A 205 -23.83 24.61 13.25
N ASP A 206 -23.61 24.24 11.98
CA ASP A 206 -24.10 22.99 11.39
C ASP A 206 -23.10 21.82 11.60
N PRO A 207 -23.43 20.78 12.40
CA PRO A 207 -22.53 19.65 12.65
C PRO A 207 -22.14 18.88 11.38
N ILE A 208 -22.99 18.87 10.35
CA ILE A 208 -22.68 18.20 9.08
C ILE A 208 -21.58 18.97 8.36
N LYS A 209 -21.64 20.30 8.36
CA LYS A 209 -20.58 21.15 7.79
C LYS A 209 -19.30 21.09 8.60
N GLN A 210 -19.37 21.05 9.92
CA GLN A 210 -18.17 20.83 10.74
C GLN A 210 -17.45 19.53 10.36
N LYS A 211 -18.21 18.43 10.17
CA LYS A 211 -17.67 17.15 9.71
C LYS A 211 -17.02 17.28 8.33
N GLN A 212 -17.69 17.97 7.41
CA GLN A 212 -17.18 18.25 6.07
C GLN A 212 -15.85 19.03 6.11
N MET A 213 -15.77 20.07 6.94
CA MET A 213 -14.56 20.88 7.12
C MET A 213 -13.37 20.04 7.63
N ARG A 214 -13.62 19.13 8.59
CA ARG A 214 -12.57 18.21 9.08
C ARG A 214 -12.07 17.29 7.97
N PHE A 215 -12.97 16.70 7.20
CA PHE A 215 -12.58 15.88 6.04
C PHE A 215 -11.79 16.68 5.00
N GLU A 216 -12.23 17.90 4.68
CA GLU A 216 -11.52 18.75 3.72
C GLU A 216 -10.10 19.08 4.17
N LEU A 217 -9.90 19.42 5.45
CA LEU A 217 -8.57 19.68 6.03
C LEU A 217 -7.68 18.43 5.97
N TYR A 218 -8.18 17.29 6.42
CA TYR A 218 -7.43 16.04 6.43
C TYR A 218 -7.05 15.59 5.01
N TYR A 219 -8.01 15.50 4.09
CA TYR A 219 -7.74 15.02 2.74
C TYR A 219 -6.89 16.00 1.92
N SER A 220 -7.00 17.32 2.16
CA SER A 220 -6.08 18.30 1.56
C SER A 220 -4.64 18.10 2.07
N PHE A 221 -4.49 17.81 3.36
CA PHE A 221 -3.19 17.48 3.94
C PHE A 221 -2.60 16.20 3.32
N VAL A 222 -3.39 15.11 3.25
CA VAL A 222 -2.99 13.86 2.58
C VAL A 222 -2.59 14.11 1.13
N ASN A 223 -3.35 14.92 0.39
CA ASN A 223 -3.00 15.26 -0.99
C ASN A 223 -1.63 15.93 -1.09
N SER A 224 -1.37 16.89 -0.20
CA SER A 224 -0.08 17.59 -0.15
C SER A 224 1.08 16.65 0.18
N LEU A 225 0.85 15.59 0.96
CA LEU A 225 1.83 14.55 1.22
C LEU A 225 2.08 13.72 -0.04
N ALA A 226 1.03 13.21 -0.68
CA ALA A 226 1.14 12.43 -1.90
C ALA A 226 1.96 13.15 -2.98
N GLN A 227 1.68 14.44 -3.21
CA GLN A 227 2.42 15.29 -4.14
C GLN A 227 3.92 15.38 -3.82
N GLU A 228 4.31 15.53 -2.55
CA GLU A 228 5.73 15.57 -2.17
C GLU A 228 6.40 14.20 -2.26
N ILE A 229 5.69 13.15 -1.88
CA ILE A 229 6.19 11.78 -1.96
C ILE A 229 6.49 11.43 -3.42
N HIS A 230 5.60 11.74 -4.37
CA HIS A 230 5.85 11.49 -5.80
C HIS A 230 7.07 12.24 -6.35
N LYS A 231 7.45 13.40 -5.78
CA LYS A 231 8.69 14.10 -6.17
C LYS A 231 9.93 13.36 -5.67
N ILE A 232 9.86 12.75 -4.50
CA ILE A 232 11.00 12.08 -3.84
C ILE A 232 11.13 10.62 -4.31
N ASP A 233 10.00 9.95 -4.49
CA ASP A 233 9.85 8.57 -4.90
C ASP A 233 8.85 8.44 -6.07
N PRO A 234 9.31 8.59 -7.31
CA PRO A 234 8.48 8.38 -8.49
C PRO A 234 8.31 6.89 -8.83
N ASN A 235 8.85 5.97 -8.03
CA ASN A 235 8.93 4.55 -8.33
C ASN A 235 7.88 3.69 -7.63
N HIS A 236 7.15 4.24 -6.66
CA HIS A 236 6.15 3.51 -5.88
C HIS A 236 4.83 4.30 -5.76
N PRO A 237 3.67 3.62 -5.83
CA PRO A 237 2.37 4.25 -5.59
C PRO A 237 2.21 4.73 -4.15
N VAL A 238 1.34 5.71 -3.98
CA VAL A 238 0.90 6.26 -2.69
C VAL A 238 -0.61 6.05 -2.55
N ALA A 239 -1.02 5.29 -1.53
CA ALA A 239 -2.41 5.00 -1.24
C ALA A 239 -2.91 5.80 -0.02
N LEU A 240 -4.18 6.22 -0.06
CA LEU A 240 -4.89 6.77 1.10
C LEU A 240 -5.37 5.62 1.99
N GLY A 241 -4.91 5.55 3.24
CA GLY A 241 -5.50 4.69 4.27
C GLY A 241 -6.83 5.27 4.75
N ASN A 242 -7.90 4.48 4.70
CA ASN A 242 -9.25 4.91 5.06
C ASN A 242 -10.07 3.79 5.72
N GLY A 243 -10.74 4.08 6.83
CA GLY A 243 -11.76 3.21 7.39
C GLY A 243 -13.02 3.28 6.53
N GLU A 244 -13.45 2.16 5.95
CA GLU A 244 -14.61 2.12 5.07
C GLU A 244 -14.55 3.13 3.90
N LEU A 245 -15.68 3.43 3.25
CA LEU A 245 -15.78 4.45 2.19
C LEU A 245 -16.13 5.86 2.72
N ILE A 246 -16.05 6.07 4.04
CA ILE A 246 -16.55 7.27 4.71
C ILE A 246 -15.68 8.48 4.35
N GLY A 247 -16.32 9.52 3.80
CA GLY A 247 -15.70 10.81 3.46
C GLY A 247 -14.99 10.82 2.10
N LEU A 248 -14.99 9.71 1.35
CA LEU A 248 -14.29 9.65 0.07
C LEU A 248 -14.91 10.57 -1.01
N GLU A 249 -16.17 10.96 -0.86
CA GLU A 249 -16.81 12.01 -1.66
C GLU A 249 -16.13 13.38 -1.51
N VAL A 250 -15.48 13.62 -0.36
CA VAL A 250 -14.67 14.80 -0.09
C VAL A 250 -13.27 14.59 -0.65
N ALA A 251 -12.65 13.43 -0.39
CA ALA A 251 -11.34 13.08 -0.92
C ALA A 251 -11.29 13.18 -2.45
N ASN A 252 -12.34 12.77 -3.16
CA ASN A 252 -12.45 12.90 -4.62
C ASN A 252 -12.30 14.35 -5.11
N LYS A 253 -12.61 15.35 -4.28
CA LYS A 253 -12.52 16.78 -4.64
C LYS A 253 -11.17 17.38 -4.31
N VAL A 254 -10.56 17.00 -3.19
CA VAL A 254 -9.38 17.68 -2.62
C VAL A 254 -8.12 16.80 -2.50
N CYS A 255 -8.24 15.51 -2.79
CA CYS A 255 -7.16 14.52 -2.73
C CYS A 255 -6.96 13.76 -4.06
N PRO A 256 -6.85 14.43 -5.22
CA PRO A 256 -6.74 13.73 -6.50
C PRO A 256 -5.40 13.00 -6.71
N ASP A 257 -4.34 13.34 -5.98
CA ASP A 257 -2.97 12.88 -6.25
C ASP A 257 -2.61 11.56 -5.57
N VAL A 258 -3.53 10.91 -4.85
CA VAL A 258 -3.33 9.53 -4.41
C VAL A 258 -3.58 8.54 -5.56
N ASP A 259 -2.76 7.50 -5.61
CA ASP A 259 -2.79 6.49 -6.68
C ASP A 259 -3.83 5.39 -6.41
N ALA A 260 -4.16 5.14 -5.15
CA ALA A 260 -5.10 4.12 -4.71
C ALA A 260 -5.78 4.49 -3.38
N VAL A 261 -6.83 3.75 -3.03
CA VAL A 261 -7.47 3.78 -1.70
C VAL A 261 -7.24 2.44 -1.04
N ALA A 262 -6.66 2.47 0.16
CA ALA A 262 -6.41 1.33 1.03
C ALA A 262 -7.45 1.32 2.16
N THR A 263 -8.44 0.43 2.08
CA THR A 263 -9.56 0.41 3.02
C THR A 263 -9.46 -0.68 4.06
N ILE A 264 -9.84 -0.36 5.29
CA ILE A 264 -10.10 -1.31 6.37
C ILE A 264 -11.58 -1.68 6.33
N ILE A 265 -11.90 -2.97 6.17
CA ILE A 265 -13.26 -3.46 5.91
C ILE A 265 -13.55 -4.75 6.69
N TYR A 266 -14.51 -4.67 7.61
CA TYR A 266 -15.04 -5.81 8.35
C TYR A 266 -16.54 -5.97 8.11
N ARG A 267 -16.92 -6.41 6.91
CA ARG A 267 -18.33 -6.60 6.48
C ARG A 267 -18.80 -8.06 6.50
N GLY A 268 -18.09 -8.93 7.21
CA GLY A 268 -18.43 -10.35 7.31
C GLY A 268 -18.23 -11.06 5.97
N LYS A 269 -19.21 -11.87 5.58
CA LYS A 269 -19.08 -12.78 4.43
C LYS A 269 -18.97 -12.04 3.11
N THR A 270 -19.57 -10.85 2.99
CA THR A 270 -19.65 -10.10 1.73
C THR A 270 -19.17 -8.67 1.89
N PHE A 271 -18.47 -8.13 0.89
CA PHE A 271 -18.17 -6.70 0.83
C PHE A 271 -19.36 -5.87 0.28
N GLY A 272 -20.45 -6.53 -0.13
CA GLY A 272 -21.64 -5.89 -0.68
C GLY A 272 -21.30 -5.11 -1.95
N ASN A 273 -21.64 -3.82 -1.97
CA ASN A 273 -21.41 -2.93 -3.11
C ASN A 273 -20.05 -2.21 -3.08
N LEU A 274 -19.15 -2.52 -2.13
CA LEU A 274 -17.88 -1.81 -1.89
C LEU A 274 -17.16 -1.38 -3.18
N PHE A 275 -16.89 -2.34 -4.06
CA PHE A 275 -16.12 -2.12 -5.27
C PHE A 275 -16.79 -1.12 -6.22
N ASN A 276 -18.10 -1.27 -6.45
CA ASN A 276 -18.89 -0.38 -7.31
C ASN A 276 -19.13 0.99 -6.67
N SER A 277 -19.34 1.03 -5.36
CA SER A 277 -19.50 2.28 -4.62
C SER A 277 -18.23 3.12 -4.66
N LEU A 278 -17.05 2.51 -4.53
CA LEU A 278 -15.80 3.24 -4.70
C LEU A 278 -15.68 3.81 -6.13
N ARG A 279 -15.95 3.00 -7.17
CA ARG A 279 -15.96 3.47 -8.57
C ARG A 279 -16.87 4.70 -8.76
N ALA A 280 -18.02 4.72 -8.10
CA ALA A 280 -19.01 5.80 -8.23
C ALA A 280 -18.63 7.06 -7.44
N THR A 281 -18.01 6.91 -6.26
CA THR A 281 -17.72 8.03 -5.35
C THR A 281 -16.34 8.63 -5.57
N PHE A 282 -15.31 7.78 -5.70
CA PHE A 282 -13.93 8.18 -5.90
C PHE A 282 -13.21 7.11 -6.73
N ASP A 283 -13.32 7.20 -8.07
CA ASP A 283 -12.82 6.18 -8.99
C ASP A 283 -11.29 6.03 -8.92
N ARG A 284 -10.87 5.13 -8.04
CA ARG A 284 -9.49 4.76 -7.76
C ARG A 284 -9.37 3.23 -7.61
N PRO A 285 -8.17 2.69 -7.83
CA PRO A 285 -7.82 1.33 -7.44
C PRO A 285 -8.03 1.13 -5.93
N LEU A 286 -8.50 -0.06 -5.56
CA LEU A 286 -8.79 -0.47 -4.19
C LEU A 286 -7.78 -1.51 -3.73
N ILE A 287 -7.23 -1.30 -2.54
CA ILE A 287 -6.55 -2.32 -1.74
C ILE A 287 -7.41 -2.53 -0.50
N ILE A 288 -7.83 -3.76 -0.21
CA ILE A 288 -8.46 -4.04 1.09
C ILE A 288 -7.34 -4.27 2.09
N SER A 289 -6.89 -3.19 2.74
CA SER A 289 -5.69 -3.18 3.58
C SER A 289 -5.90 -3.81 4.96
N GLU A 290 -7.15 -4.09 5.33
CA GLU A 290 -7.51 -5.03 6.39
C GLU A 290 -8.87 -5.64 6.08
N PHE A 291 -8.97 -6.94 6.32
CA PHE A 291 -10.21 -7.69 6.41
C PHE A 291 -9.89 -9.00 7.14
N GLY A 292 -10.90 -9.63 7.73
CA GLY A 292 -10.67 -10.90 8.40
C GLY A 292 -11.92 -11.40 9.10
N ALA A 293 -11.69 -12.38 9.96
CA ALA A 293 -12.64 -12.91 10.92
C ALA A 293 -11.83 -13.52 12.07
N ASP A 294 -12.28 -13.33 13.30
CA ASP A 294 -11.69 -14.02 14.44
C ASP A 294 -11.86 -15.54 14.33
N CYS A 295 -10.93 -16.26 14.94
CA CYS A 295 -11.01 -17.72 15.09
C CYS A 295 -11.65 -18.15 16.42
N TYR A 296 -12.32 -17.24 17.12
CA TYR A 296 -12.96 -17.49 18.41
C TYR A 296 -14.46 -17.20 18.35
N ASP A 297 -15.28 -18.14 18.81
CA ASP A 297 -16.71 -17.94 18.97
C ASP A 297 -16.96 -17.43 20.39
N ALA A 298 -17.20 -16.12 20.52
CA ALA A 298 -17.46 -15.45 21.79
C ALA A 298 -18.79 -15.88 22.46
N TYR A 299 -19.73 -16.44 21.70
CA TYR A 299 -20.99 -16.96 22.25
C TYR A 299 -20.82 -18.36 22.84
N LEU A 300 -20.12 -19.25 22.13
CA LEU A 300 -19.84 -20.62 22.58
C LEU A 300 -18.60 -20.74 23.46
N ASN A 301 -17.82 -19.66 23.58
CA ASN A 301 -16.58 -19.57 24.35
C ASN A 301 -15.57 -20.68 23.97
N LYS A 302 -15.32 -20.81 22.67
CA LYS A 302 -14.41 -21.82 22.10
C LYS A 302 -13.79 -21.33 20.78
N GLU A 303 -12.69 -21.95 20.41
CA GLU A 303 -12.08 -21.78 19.09
C GLU A 303 -13.02 -22.31 17.97
N ASP A 304 -13.09 -21.56 16.86
CA ASP A 304 -13.87 -21.86 15.66
C ASP A 304 -13.11 -21.50 14.36
N GLN A 305 -12.06 -22.25 14.08
CA GLN A 305 -11.28 -22.15 12.84
C GLN A 305 -12.13 -22.37 11.58
N ASN A 306 -13.21 -23.16 11.67
CA ASN A 306 -14.05 -23.46 10.51
C ASN A 306 -14.84 -22.22 10.08
N MET A 307 -15.36 -21.45 11.03
CA MET A 307 -16.03 -20.19 10.72
C MET A 307 -15.06 -19.16 10.16
N GLN A 308 -13.86 -19.03 10.73
CA GLN A 308 -12.82 -18.18 10.16
C GLN A 308 -12.54 -18.56 8.69
N ALA A 309 -12.29 -19.85 8.42
CA ALA A 309 -12.05 -20.34 7.05
C ALA A 309 -13.22 -20.02 6.10
N PHE A 310 -14.47 -20.19 6.56
CA PHE A 310 -15.66 -19.87 5.78
C PHE A 310 -15.75 -18.38 5.39
N PHE A 311 -15.45 -17.46 6.32
CA PHE A 311 -15.42 -16.04 6.01
C PHE A 311 -14.30 -15.69 5.05
N LEU A 312 -13.08 -16.15 5.35
CA LEU A 312 -11.89 -15.86 4.54
C LEU A 312 -12.02 -16.40 3.12
N GLU A 313 -12.56 -17.60 2.91
CA GLU A 313 -12.80 -18.15 1.57
C GLU A 313 -13.74 -17.25 0.75
N SER A 314 -14.83 -16.78 1.37
CA SER A 314 -15.80 -15.89 0.73
C SER A 314 -15.24 -14.50 0.45
N GLN A 315 -14.47 -13.94 1.39
CA GLN A 315 -13.83 -12.62 1.27
C GLN A 315 -12.77 -12.65 0.17
N TRP A 316 -11.85 -13.63 0.17
CA TRP A 316 -10.86 -13.80 -0.89
C TRP A 316 -11.50 -14.02 -2.25
N SER A 317 -12.57 -14.83 -2.33
CA SER A 317 -13.31 -15.02 -3.58
C SER A 317 -13.83 -13.69 -4.16
N GLN A 318 -14.35 -12.79 -3.32
CA GLN A 318 -14.80 -11.47 -3.78
C GLN A 318 -13.65 -10.54 -4.19
N ILE A 319 -12.53 -10.58 -3.46
CA ILE A 319 -11.29 -9.86 -3.82
C ILE A 319 -10.83 -10.31 -5.22
N PHE A 320 -10.73 -11.62 -5.46
CA PHE A 320 -10.34 -12.17 -6.76
C PHE A 320 -11.34 -11.84 -7.87
N ASN A 321 -12.65 -11.94 -7.60
CA ASN A 321 -13.68 -11.65 -8.58
C ASN A 321 -13.74 -10.16 -8.98
N ASN A 322 -13.13 -9.25 -8.20
CA ASN A 322 -13.08 -7.81 -8.50
C ASN A 322 -11.72 -7.31 -9.03
N ARG A 323 -10.79 -8.22 -9.33
CA ARG A 323 -9.48 -7.88 -9.91
C ARG A 323 -9.59 -7.47 -11.38
N ALA A 324 -8.51 -6.87 -11.90
CA ALA A 324 -8.42 -6.59 -13.33
C ALA A 324 -8.67 -7.84 -14.19
N ARG A 325 -9.33 -7.64 -15.35
CA ARG A 325 -9.65 -8.68 -16.35
C ARG A 325 -10.69 -9.73 -15.92
N ASP A 326 -11.15 -9.74 -14.68
CA ASP A 326 -12.39 -10.45 -14.37
C ASP A 326 -13.55 -9.82 -15.14
N LYS A 327 -14.44 -10.63 -15.74
CA LYS A 327 -15.52 -10.12 -16.59
C LYS A 327 -16.70 -9.57 -15.79
N ASN A 328 -16.85 -10.00 -14.54
CA ASN A 328 -18.04 -9.77 -13.73
C ASN A 328 -17.78 -8.79 -12.58
N GLY A 329 -16.52 -8.54 -12.22
CA GLY A 329 -16.14 -7.59 -11.19
C GLY A 329 -15.99 -6.14 -11.66
N ALA A 330 -15.94 -5.22 -10.70
CA ALA A 330 -15.69 -3.78 -10.96
C ALA A 330 -14.27 -3.50 -11.49
N GLY A 331 -13.38 -4.48 -11.40
CA GLY A 331 -12.04 -4.43 -11.97
C GLY A 331 -11.08 -3.46 -11.30
N ASN A 332 -11.38 -3.01 -10.08
CA ASN A 332 -10.58 -2.05 -9.33
C ASN A 332 -9.82 -2.64 -8.15
N CYS A 333 -10.01 -3.91 -7.81
CA CYS A 333 -9.28 -4.52 -6.69
C CYS A 333 -7.85 -4.89 -7.09
N LEU A 334 -6.87 -4.41 -6.34
CA LEU A 334 -5.45 -4.75 -6.47
C LEU A 334 -5.04 -5.91 -5.57
N GLY A 335 -5.94 -6.37 -4.69
CA GLY A 335 -5.73 -7.42 -3.71
C GLY A 335 -6.06 -6.94 -2.29
N GLY A 336 -5.55 -7.65 -1.28
CA GLY A 336 -5.77 -7.27 0.11
C GLY A 336 -4.79 -7.90 1.10
N THR A 337 -4.88 -7.46 2.34
CA THR A 337 -4.11 -7.96 3.48
C THR A 337 -5.05 -8.42 4.59
N MET A 338 -5.00 -9.71 4.89
CA MET A 338 -5.79 -10.31 5.96
C MET A 338 -5.27 -9.86 7.33
N PHE A 339 -6.18 -9.50 8.23
CA PHE A 339 -5.88 -9.15 9.61
C PHE A 339 -6.13 -10.39 10.50
N GLU A 340 -5.10 -10.98 11.11
CA GLU A 340 -3.68 -10.74 10.87
C GLU A 340 -2.83 -12.02 10.94
N TRP A 341 -1.51 -11.90 10.77
CA TRP A 341 -0.62 -13.06 10.78
C TRP A 341 -0.48 -13.75 12.14
N THR A 342 -0.47 -12.97 13.23
CA THR A 342 -0.26 -13.44 14.61
C THR A 342 -1.18 -12.70 15.56
N ASP A 343 -1.80 -13.42 16.49
CA ASP A 343 -2.66 -12.80 17.50
C ASP A 343 -1.91 -11.76 18.33
N GLU A 344 -2.55 -10.62 18.60
CA GLU A 344 -2.02 -9.55 19.45
C GLU A 344 -2.47 -9.73 20.90
N TRP A 345 -1.74 -10.53 21.68
CA TRP A 345 -2.08 -10.89 23.07
C TRP A 345 -2.20 -9.69 24.02
N TRP A 346 -1.56 -8.57 23.66
CA TRP A 346 -1.58 -7.32 24.42
C TRP A 346 -2.78 -6.42 24.10
N LYS A 347 -3.53 -6.71 23.03
CA LYS A 347 -4.51 -5.77 22.45
C LYS A 347 -5.72 -5.52 23.35
N HIS A 348 -6.14 -6.52 24.13
CA HIS A 348 -7.24 -6.32 25.06
C HIS A 348 -6.84 -5.28 26.13
N LYS A 349 -5.89 -5.58 27.02
CA LYS A 349 -5.46 -4.58 28.02
C LYS A 349 -4.06 -4.08 27.75
N GLU A 350 -3.94 -3.17 26.77
CA GLU A 350 -2.64 -2.63 26.36
C GLU A 350 -1.86 -2.01 27.52
N TYR A 351 -2.55 -1.49 28.54
CA TYR A 351 -1.96 -0.85 29.73
C TYR A 351 -1.72 -1.80 30.91
N ASP A 352 -2.11 -3.08 30.81
CA ASP A 352 -2.01 -4.07 31.89
C ASP A 352 -0.99 -5.18 31.54
N PRO A 353 0.27 -5.09 32.04
CA PRO A 353 1.30 -6.08 31.76
C PRO A 353 0.96 -7.51 32.14
N ASP A 354 0.10 -7.70 33.14
CA ASP A 354 -0.32 -9.04 33.57
C ASP A 354 -1.20 -9.71 32.50
N GLY A 355 -1.89 -8.90 31.68
CA GLY A 355 -2.72 -9.36 30.56
C GLY A 355 -1.92 -9.80 29.33
N TRP A 356 -0.71 -9.29 29.10
CA TRP A 356 0.02 -9.52 27.84
C TRP A 356 0.51 -10.96 27.64
N SER A 357 0.45 -11.78 28.69
CA SER A 357 0.78 -13.22 28.65
C SER A 357 -0.45 -14.12 28.65
N VAL A 358 -1.65 -13.54 28.54
CA VAL A 358 -2.92 -14.26 28.49
C VAL A 358 -3.53 -14.04 27.11
N HIS A 359 -3.96 -15.11 26.46
CA HIS A 359 -4.72 -14.99 25.23
C HIS A 359 -6.15 -14.60 25.61
N ASP A 360 -6.41 -13.29 25.66
CA ASP A 360 -7.70 -12.74 26.05
C ASP A 360 -8.78 -13.10 25.01
N ALA A 361 -9.98 -13.40 25.49
CA ALA A 361 -11.12 -13.81 24.69
C ALA A 361 -12.20 -12.72 24.60
N GLU A 362 -11.96 -11.54 25.18
CA GLU A 362 -12.86 -10.40 25.17
C GLU A 362 -12.52 -9.39 24.05
N SER A 363 -13.56 -8.90 23.39
CA SER A 363 -13.49 -7.79 22.43
C SER A 363 -13.82 -6.43 23.09
N PHE A 364 -13.44 -5.33 22.43
CA PHE A 364 -13.88 -3.95 22.71
C PHE A 364 -14.96 -3.39 21.80
N TRP A 365 -15.40 -4.16 20.81
CA TRP A 365 -16.40 -3.71 19.86
C TRP A 365 -17.29 -4.87 19.43
N SER A 366 -18.27 -4.54 18.59
CA SER A 366 -19.31 -5.45 18.14
C SER A 366 -19.45 -5.29 16.63
N ASN A 367 -19.59 -6.41 15.93
CA ASN A 367 -19.84 -6.39 14.50
C ASN A 367 -20.90 -7.43 14.09
N GLY A 368 -22.12 -6.96 13.87
CA GLY A 368 -23.25 -7.80 13.44
C GLY A 368 -23.08 -8.47 12.06
N SER A 369 -22.05 -8.12 11.30
CA SER A 369 -21.73 -8.82 10.04
C SER A 369 -21.21 -10.24 10.27
N TYR A 370 -20.74 -10.53 11.48
CA TYR A 370 -20.21 -11.82 11.93
C TYR A 370 -21.27 -12.43 12.83
N TYR A 371 -22.26 -13.03 12.17
CA TYR A 371 -23.56 -13.34 12.76
C TYR A 371 -23.56 -14.55 13.69
N PHE A 372 -22.47 -15.31 13.76
CA PHE A 372 -22.40 -16.55 14.52
C PHE A 372 -22.13 -16.29 16.01
N ASP A 373 -21.38 -15.24 16.33
CA ASP A 373 -20.99 -14.89 17.70
C ASP A 373 -21.60 -13.56 18.20
N ILE A 374 -22.42 -12.88 17.39
CA ILE A 374 -23.14 -11.63 17.77
C ILE A 374 -24.06 -11.78 18.99
N GLN A 375 -24.37 -13.02 19.38
CA GLN A 375 -25.15 -13.34 20.58
C GLN A 375 -24.30 -13.38 21.87
N ALA A 376 -23.00 -13.12 21.77
CA ALA A 376 -22.09 -13.06 22.90
C ALA A 376 -22.57 -12.06 23.97
N PRO A 377 -22.20 -12.25 25.25
CA PRO A 377 -22.51 -11.30 26.31
C PRO A 377 -22.10 -9.87 25.95
N ARG A 378 -22.97 -8.89 26.22
CA ARG A 378 -22.81 -7.46 25.85
C ARG A 378 -22.73 -7.20 24.33
N ASN A 379 -23.03 -8.20 23.49
CA ASN A 379 -22.83 -8.19 22.04
C ASN A 379 -21.38 -7.91 21.62
N MET A 380 -20.41 -8.16 22.50
CA MET A 380 -18.99 -7.90 22.19
C MET A 380 -18.45 -9.09 21.41
N ASN A 381 -18.24 -8.88 20.11
CA ASN A 381 -17.92 -9.93 19.15
C ASN A 381 -17.06 -9.35 18.01
N MET A 382 -16.03 -10.09 17.61
CA MET A 382 -14.90 -9.63 16.80
C MET A 382 -13.99 -8.55 17.34
#